data_AF-A7F9T8-F1
#
_entry.id   AF-A7F9T8-F1
#
_cell.length_a   1.000
_cell.length_b   1.000
_cell.length_c   1.000
_cell.angle_alpha   90.00
_cell.angle_beta   90.00
_cell.angle_gamma   90.00
#
_symmetry.space_group_name_H-M   'P 1'
#
loop_
_entity.id
_entity.type
_entity.pdbx_description
1 polymer ?
#
loop_
_entity_poly.entity_id
_entity_poly.type
_entity_poly.pdbx_seq_one_letter_code
_entity_poly.pdbx_strand_id
1 'polypeptide(L)'
;MVSTLNECDIVMAMEVMAKDKNLSLWKAAKIYNITHTTLIHRMKKITPASEYRQKQHKITKIEEEECDIWNFDETGFMMGVISFSMVITSVDRCGKSKGIQPGNREWSTAIVCGNATGENIPLYLLVQGQMHLANWYSETDMPPE
;
A
#
# COMPACT_ATOMS: atom_id res chain seq x y z
N MET A 1 -35.70 -5.10 1.00
CA MET A 1 -35.55 -5.32 2.45
C MET A 1 -34.06 -5.47 2.73
N VAL A 2 -33.37 -4.36 2.98
CA VAL A 2 -31.95 -4.35 3.33
C VAL A 2 -31.83 -3.44 4.54
N SER A 3 -31.92 -4.01 5.74
CA SER A 3 -31.54 -3.32 6.97
C SER A 3 -30.02 -3.29 6.97
N THR A 4 -29.43 -2.14 6.63
CA THR A 4 -28.01 -1.91 6.83
C THR A 4 -27.75 -2.04 8.33
N LEU A 5 -26.98 -3.06 8.73
CA LEU A 5 -26.54 -3.25 10.12
C LEU A 5 -25.68 -2.03 10.50
N ASN A 6 -26.22 -1.11 11.29
CA ASN A 6 -25.47 0.03 11.78
C ASN A 6 -24.66 -0.42 13.00
N GLU A 7 -23.33 -0.34 12.93
CA GLU A 7 -22.42 -0.68 14.04
C GLU A 7 -22.78 0.04 15.35
N CYS A 8 -23.33 1.26 15.28
CA CYS A 8 -23.82 2.00 16.45
C CYS A 8 -24.88 1.23 17.24
N ASP A 9 -25.82 0.55 16.57
CA ASP A 9 -26.88 -0.20 17.23
C ASP A 9 -26.30 -1.41 17.98
N ILE A 10 -25.31 -2.07 17.38
CA ILE A 10 -24.59 -3.20 17.97
C ILE A 10 -23.84 -2.77 19.22
N VAL A 11 -23.14 -1.64 19.18
CA VAL A 11 -22.41 -1.09 20.34
C VAL A 11 -23.39 -0.72 21.46
N MET A 12 -24.49 -0.03 21.15
CA MET A 12 -25.51 0.32 22.14
C MET A 12 -26.14 -0.93 22.79
N ALA A 13 -26.46 -1.97 22.01
CA ALA A 13 -26.98 -3.22 22.54
C ALA A 13 -26.00 -3.91 23.50
N MET A 14 -24.70 -3.90 23.18
CA MET A 14 -23.65 -4.43 24.04
C MET A 14 -23.51 -3.64 25.35
N GLU A 15 -23.58 -2.30 25.28
CA GLU A 15 -23.50 -1.44 26.47
C GLU A 15 -24.69 -1.65 27.41
N VAL A 16 -25.91 -1.75 26.87
CA VAL A 16 -27.11 -2.00 27.68
C VAL A 16 -27.05 -3.37 28.35
N MET A 17 -26.61 -4.39 27.64
CA MET A 17 -26.40 -5.74 28.21
C MET A 17 -25.29 -5.76 29.27
N ALA A 18 -24.29 -4.89 29.16
CA ALA A 18 -23.26 -4.75 30.20
C ALA A 18 -23.79 -4.05 31.46
N LYS A 19 -24.70 -3.08 31.29
CA LYS A 19 -25.35 -2.34 32.39
C LYS A 19 -26.40 -3.19 33.12
N ASP A 20 -27.25 -3.89 32.38
CA ASP A 20 -28.28 -4.78 32.93
C ASP A 20 -27.96 -6.25 32.65
N LYS A 21 -27.41 -6.93 33.66
CA LYS A 21 -27.03 -8.35 33.59
C LYS A 21 -28.22 -9.31 33.47
N ASN A 22 -29.44 -8.84 33.74
CA ASN A 22 -30.65 -9.65 33.66
C ASN A 22 -31.35 -9.54 32.30
N LEU A 23 -30.88 -8.63 31.43
CA LEU A 23 -31.44 -8.48 30.09
C LEU A 23 -31.05 -9.67 29.21
N SER A 24 -32.03 -10.23 28.48
CA SER A 24 -31.74 -11.32 27.55
C SER A 24 -31.20 -10.77 26.23
N LEU A 25 -30.26 -11.50 25.64
CA LEU A 25 -29.68 -11.18 24.33
C LEU A 25 -30.75 -11.03 23.25
N TRP A 26 -31.80 -11.86 23.33
CA TRP A 26 -32.93 -11.83 22.41
C TRP A 26 -33.76 -10.55 22.54
N LYS A 27 -33.96 -10.07 23.77
CA LYS A 27 -34.68 -8.83 24.04
C LYS A 27 -33.88 -7.61 23.57
N ALA A 28 -32.57 -7.59 23.83
CA ALA A 28 -31.68 -6.53 23.32
C ALA A 28 -31.65 -6.49 21.79
N ALA A 29 -31.45 -7.64 21.13
CA ALA A 29 -31.46 -7.73 19.67
C ALA A 29 -32.78 -7.22 19.06
N LYS A 30 -33.91 -7.50 19.69
CA LYS A 30 -35.23 -7.04 19.26
C LYS A 30 -35.42 -5.54 19.44
N ILE A 31 -34.92 -4.95 20.54
CA ILE A 31 -35.00 -3.51 20.80
C ILE A 31 -34.21 -2.72 19.75
N TYR A 32 -33.00 -3.19 19.44
CA TYR A 32 -32.08 -2.50 18.52
C TYR A 32 -32.19 -2.96 17.07
N ASN A 33 -33.18 -3.81 16.73
CA ASN A 33 -33.39 -4.34 15.39
C ASN A 33 -32.13 -5.00 14.77
N ILE A 34 -31.38 -5.74 15.59
CA ILE A 34 -30.15 -6.44 15.19
C ILE A 34 -30.48 -7.93 15.03
N THR A 35 -29.87 -8.58 14.02
CA THR A 35 -29.94 -10.03 13.91
C THR A 35 -29.30 -10.70 15.12
N HIS A 36 -30.02 -11.63 15.74
CA HIS A 36 -29.58 -12.33 16.96
C HIS A 36 -28.17 -12.93 16.84
N THR A 37 -27.86 -13.52 15.68
CA THR A 37 -26.55 -14.10 15.37
C THR A 37 -25.43 -13.06 15.36
N THR A 38 -25.68 -11.86 14.84
CA THR A 38 -24.71 -10.75 14.81
C THR A 38 -24.34 -10.33 16.22
N LEU A 39 -25.33 -10.14 17.11
CA LEU A 39 -25.07 -9.76 18.51
C LEU A 39 -24.34 -10.87 19.27
N ILE A 40 -24.68 -12.15 19.05
CA ILE A 40 -23.94 -13.29 19.60
C ILE A 40 -22.47 -13.29 19.16
N HIS A 41 -22.22 -13.14 17.86
CA HIS A 41 -20.85 -13.12 17.32
C HIS A 41 -20.06 -11.96 17.90
N ARG A 42 -20.67 -10.77 18.00
CA ARG A 42 -20.01 -9.59 18.57
C ARG A 42 -19.69 -9.75 20.05
N MET A 43 -20.60 -10.30 20.86
CA MET A 43 -20.34 -10.62 22.27
C MET A 43 -19.20 -11.64 22.45
N LYS A 44 -19.02 -12.55 21.49
CA LYS A 44 -17.88 -13.49 21.43
C LYS A 44 -16.61 -12.88 20.84
N LYS A 45 -16.60 -11.57 20.56
CA LYS A 45 -15.51 -10.84 19.88
C LYS A 45 -15.15 -11.40 18.50
N ILE A 46 -16.10 -12.03 17.83
CA ILE A 46 -15.96 -12.48 16.45
C ILE A 46 -16.39 -11.31 15.56
N THR A 47 -15.42 -10.65 14.94
CA THR A 47 -15.67 -9.56 14.01
C THR A 47 -15.76 -10.09 12.58
N PRO A 48 -16.66 -9.56 11.73
CA PRO A 48 -16.70 -9.90 10.31
C PRO A 48 -15.34 -9.60 9.64
N ALA A 49 -14.96 -10.40 8.65
CA ALA A 49 -13.71 -10.22 7.92
C ALA A 49 -13.59 -8.82 7.28
N SER A 50 -14.71 -8.21 6.91
CA SER A 50 -14.77 -6.83 6.37
C SER A 50 -14.32 -5.75 7.35
N GLU A 51 -14.40 -6.01 8.66
CA GLU A 51 -13.95 -5.11 9.73
C GLU A 51 -12.57 -5.46 10.26
N TYR A 52 -11.95 -6.52 9.74
CA TYR A 52 -10.59 -6.85 10.09
C TYR A 52 -9.67 -5.75 9.56
N ARG A 53 -9.29 -4.80 10.43
CA ARG A 53 -8.22 -3.86 10.14
C ARG A 53 -6.92 -4.67 10.00
N GLN A 54 -6.20 -4.45 8.90
CA GLN A 54 -4.84 -4.97 8.79
C GLN A 54 -4.04 -4.49 10.02
N LYS A 55 -3.31 -5.40 10.68
CA LYS A 55 -2.49 -5.13 11.89
C LYS A 55 -1.40 -4.07 11.68
N GLN A 56 -1.26 -3.52 10.48
CA GLN A 56 -0.19 -2.60 10.06
C GLN A 56 -0.52 -1.12 10.26
N HIS A 57 -1.71 -0.76 10.75
CA HIS A 57 -1.99 0.64 11.07
C HIS A 57 -1.43 1.00 12.46
N LYS A 58 -0.14 1.32 12.51
CA LYS A 58 0.52 1.94 13.67
C LYS A 58 0.80 3.41 13.39
N ILE A 59 -0.21 4.15 12.96
CA ILE A 59 -0.10 5.59 12.74
C ILE A 59 -1.32 6.26 13.34
N THR A 60 -1.10 7.06 14.38
CA THR A 60 -2.10 7.92 15.01
C THR A 60 -2.26 9.18 14.18
N LYS A 61 -3.48 9.49 13.72
CA LYS A 61 -3.85 10.65 12.87
C LYS A 61 -3.47 12.04 13.37
N ILE A 62 -2.82 12.16 14.53
CA ILE A 62 -2.65 13.41 15.27
C ILE A 62 -1.23 13.97 15.09
N GLU A 63 -0.29 13.22 14.52
CA GLU A 63 1.15 13.58 14.47
C GLU A 63 1.76 13.68 13.06
N GLU A 64 0.99 13.50 11.98
CA GLU A 64 1.53 13.53 10.62
C GLU A 64 0.74 14.51 9.75
N GLU A 65 1.35 15.64 9.38
CA GLU A 65 0.91 16.37 8.20
C GLU A 65 1.28 15.55 6.96
N GLU A 66 0.37 15.44 5.98
CA GLU A 66 0.60 14.69 4.73
C GLU A 66 1.84 15.19 3.95
N CYS A 67 2.32 16.39 4.27
CA CYS A 67 3.53 17.04 3.76
C CYS A 67 4.83 16.35 4.18
N ASP A 68 4.86 15.74 5.37
CA ASP A 68 6.08 15.22 5.99
C ASP A 68 6.29 13.70 5.73
N ILE A 69 5.34 13.07 5.02
CA ILE A 69 5.42 11.66 4.64
C ILE A 69 5.97 11.56 3.21
N TRP A 70 7.20 11.07 3.11
CA TRP A 70 7.88 10.87 1.82
C TRP A 70 7.92 9.39 1.45
N ASN A 71 7.44 9.07 0.25
CA ASN A 71 7.63 7.75 -0.34
C ASN A 71 8.92 7.74 -1.16
N PHE A 72 9.75 6.73 -0.95
CA PHE A 72 11.03 6.55 -1.63
C PHE A 72 11.00 5.21 -2.35
N ASP A 73 11.35 5.21 -3.64
CA ASP A 73 11.39 3.97 -4.42
C ASP A 73 12.54 3.97 -5.44
N GLU A 74 12.94 2.76 -5.84
CA GLU A 74 14.00 2.50 -6.80
C GLU A 74 13.42 1.89 -8.07
N THR A 75 13.74 2.47 -9.22
CA THR A 75 13.40 1.90 -10.53
C THR A 75 14.66 1.62 -11.34
N GLY A 76 14.97 0.33 -11.52
CA GLY A 76 15.99 -0.12 -12.46
C GLY A 76 15.47 -0.13 -13.90
N PHE A 77 16.22 0.45 -14.84
CA PHE A 77 15.94 0.40 -16.26
C PHE A 77 17.21 0.06 -17.05
N MET A 78 17.03 -0.67 -18.14
CA MET A 78 18.13 -1.10 -18.99
C MET A 78 18.28 -0.10 -20.15
N MET A 79 19.45 0.55 -20.21
CA MET A 79 19.79 1.49 -21.25
C MET A 79 20.08 0.77 -22.57
N GLY A 80 19.64 1.34 -23.69
CA GLY A 80 19.87 0.77 -25.02
C GLY A 80 18.89 -0.34 -25.43
N VAL A 81 17.86 -0.61 -24.64
CA VAL A 81 16.81 -1.56 -25.01
C VAL A 81 15.78 -0.89 -25.90
N ILE A 82 15.75 -1.29 -27.17
CA ILE A 82 14.67 -0.92 -28.08
C ILE A 82 13.42 -1.68 -27.63
N SER A 83 12.42 -0.97 -27.09
CA SER A 83 11.08 -1.51 -26.90
C SER A 83 10.31 -1.44 -28.22
N PHE A 84 9.51 -2.48 -28.51
CA PHE A 84 8.67 -2.46 -29.70
C PHE A 84 7.52 -1.47 -29.49
N SER A 85 7.49 -0.37 -30.24
CA SER A 85 6.27 0.43 -30.40
C SER A 85 5.50 -0.10 -31.61
N MET A 86 4.23 -0.46 -31.42
CA MET A 86 3.35 -0.83 -32.53
C MET A 86 2.87 0.44 -33.21
N VAL A 87 3.47 0.77 -34.36
CA VAL A 87 3.01 1.87 -35.21
C VAL A 87 1.99 1.31 -36.21
N ILE A 88 0.71 1.65 -36.03
CA ILE A 88 -0.36 1.27 -36.97
C ILE A 88 -0.40 2.31 -38.10
N THR A 89 0.22 1.99 -39.23
CA THR A 89 0.08 2.74 -40.49
C THR A 89 -0.92 2.03 -41.39
N SER A 90 -1.66 2.76 -42.23
CA SER A 90 -2.69 2.25 -43.16
C SER A 90 -2.19 1.35 -44.30
N VAL A 91 -0.94 0.91 -44.25
CA VAL A 91 -0.31 0.00 -45.21
C VAL A 91 0.21 -1.21 -44.45
N ASP A 92 -0.27 -2.39 -44.83
CA ASP A 92 0.11 -3.68 -44.25
C ASP A 92 1.61 -3.94 -44.44
N ARG A 93 2.42 -3.55 -43.45
CA ARG A 93 3.80 -4.04 -43.36
C ARG A 93 3.78 -5.39 -42.65
N CYS A 94 3.62 -6.46 -43.43
CA CYS A 94 3.83 -7.83 -42.95
C CYS A 94 5.32 -8.02 -42.64
N GLY A 95 5.72 -7.77 -41.38
CA GLY A 95 7.07 -8.05 -40.91
C GLY A 95 7.46 -7.25 -39.67
N LYS A 96 7.81 -7.96 -38.58
CA LYS A 96 8.50 -7.36 -37.44
C LYS A 96 9.94 -7.08 -37.86
N SER A 97 10.30 -5.84 -38.17
CA SER A 97 11.71 -5.48 -38.28
C SER A 97 12.34 -5.61 -36.89
N LYS A 98 13.01 -6.74 -36.62
CA LYS A 98 13.86 -6.86 -35.43
C LYS A 98 15.13 -6.07 -35.71
N GLY A 99 15.22 -4.86 -35.15
CA GLY A 99 16.50 -4.18 -35.05
C GLY A 99 17.46 -5.06 -34.26
N ILE A 100 18.56 -5.50 -34.90
CA ILE A 100 19.68 -6.09 -34.18
C ILE A 100 20.22 -4.98 -33.29
N GLN A 101 20.10 -5.13 -31.96
CA GLN A 101 20.66 -4.17 -31.01
C GLN A 101 22.20 -4.32 -31.02
N PRO A 102 22.95 -3.30 -31.48
CA PRO A 102 24.39 -3.30 -31.30
C PRO A 102 24.69 -3.17 -29.81
N GLY A 103 25.53 -4.07 -29.29
CA GLY A 103 25.63 -4.34 -27.86
C GLY A 103 26.37 -3.27 -27.05
N ASN A 104 25.65 -2.66 -26.11
CA ASN A 104 26.05 -2.47 -24.71
C ASN A 104 24.76 -2.32 -23.89
N ARG A 105 24.55 -3.18 -22.87
CA ARG A 105 23.32 -3.23 -22.05
C ARG A 105 23.68 -2.84 -20.63
N GLU A 106 23.76 -1.54 -20.39
CA GLU A 106 24.04 -1.04 -19.05
C GLU A 106 22.72 -0.94 -18.27
N TRP A 107 22.74 -1.46 -17.05
CA TRP A 107 21.65 -1.24 -16.11
C TRP A 107 21.88 0.10 -15.42
N SER A 108 20.83 0.90 -15.33
CA SER A 108 20.83 2.16 -14.59
C SER A 108 19.67 2.15 -13.62
N THR A 109 19.89 2.70 -12.44
CA THR A 109 18.87 2.82 -11.41
C THR A 109 18.49 4.29 -11.26
N ALA A 110 17.19 4.56 -11.28
CA ALA A 110 16.61 5.84 -10.89
C ALA A 110 16.10 5.73 -9.46
N ILE A 111 16.56 6.63 -8.59
CA ILE A 111 16.01 6.83 -7.26
C ILE A 111 15.02 8.00 -7.33
N VAL A 112 13.76 7.72 -6.99
CA VAL A 112 12.68 8.71 -7.01
C VAL A 112 12.08 8.83 -5.62
N CYS A 113 11.73 10.05 -5.21
CA CYS A 113 11.07 10.30 -3.96
C CYS A 113 10.04 11.41 -4.10
N GLY A 114 8.85 11.20 -3.55
CA GLY A 114 7.76 12.17 -3.58
C GLY A 114 6.79 12.00 -2.42
N ASN A 115 6.04 13.05 -2.10
CA ASN A 115 5.04 13.09 -1.04
C ASN A 115 3.60 13.22 -1.59
N ALA A 116 2.61 13.17 -0.71
CA ALA A 116 1.19 13.25 -1.08
C ALA A 116 0.79 14.65 -1.57
N THR A 117 1.56 15.69 -1.24
CA THR A 117 1.33 17.07 -1.67
C THR A 117 1.84 17.35 -3.10
N GLY A 118 2.56 16.39 -3.69
CA GLY A 118 3.05 16.46 -5.08
C GLY A 118 4.46 17.04 -5.22
N GLU A 119 5.16 17.26 -4.11
CA GLU A 119 6.58 17.60 -4.13
C GLU A 119 7.42 16.37 -4.45
N ASN A 120 8.52 16.58 -5.17
CA ASN A 120 9.43 15.51 -5.56
C ASN A 120 10.88 15.96 -5.36
N ILE A 121 11.70 15.05 -4.84
CA ILE A 121 13.15 15.23 -4.79
C ILE A 121 13.69 15.02 -6.22
N PRO A 122 14.66 15.83 -6.68
CA PRO A 122 15.29 15.62 -7.98
C PRO A 122 15.78 14.18 -8.15
N LEU A 123 15.47 13.60 -9.31
CA LEU A 123 15.84 12.24 -9.66
C LEU A 123 17.35 12.03 -9.51
N TYR A 124 17.75 10.99 -8.78
CA TYR A 124 19.14 10.56 -8.70
C TYR A 124 19.37 9.33 -9.58
N LEU A 125 20.35 9.40 -10.48
CA LEU A 125 20.68 8.30 -11.39
C LEU A 125 21.96 7.61 -10.94
N LEU A 126 21.85 6.32 -10.67
CA LEU A 126 22.99 5.43 -10.46
C LEU A 126 23.29 4.70 -11.76
N VAL A 127 24.49 4.92 -12.28
CA VAL A 127 25.00 4.27 -13.49
C VAL A 127 26.22 3.42 -13.14
N GLN A 128 26.61 2.53 -14.04
CA GLN A 128 27.83 1.74 -13.85
C GLN A 128 29.03 2.68 -13.67
N GLY A 129 29.66 2.62 -12.50
CA GLY A 129 30.85 3.39 -12.19
C GLY A 129 32.03 2.92 -13.04
N GLN A 130 32.80 3.86 -13.59
CA GLN A 130 34.08 3.55 -14.24
C GLN A 130 35.22 3.34 -13.22
N MET A 131 35.11 4.00 -12.07
CA MET A 131 36.09 4.00 -10.99
C MET A 131 35.39 3.66 -9.68
N HIS A 132 35.97 2.73 -8.92
CA HIS A 132 35.47 2.37 -7.61
C HIS A 132 36.02 3.34 -6.54
N LEU A 133 35.16 4.19 -5.98
CA LEU A 133 35.53 5.18 -4.95
C LEU A 133 35.53 4.56 -3.54
N ALA A 134 36.38 3.55 -3.33
CA ALA A 134 36.46 2.81 -2.06
C ALA A 134 36.71 3.72 -0.85
N ASN A 135 37.43 4.83 -1.04
CA ASN A 135 37.76 5.81 0.00
C ASN A 135 36.53 6.41 0.72
N TRP A 136 35.35 6.40 0.10
CA TRP A 136 34.14 6.97 0.69
C TRP A 136 33.56 6.19 1.87
N TYR A 137 33.89 4.90 1.99
CA TYR A 137 33.39 4.05 3.06
C TYR A 137 34.50 3.25 3.75
N SER A 138 35.71 3.21 3.19
CA SER A 138 36.87 2.58 3.84
C SER A 138 37.44 3.42 5.00
N GLU A 139 37.19 4.73 5.03
CA GLU A 139 37.65 5.65 6.09
C GLU A 139 36.61 5.90 7.17
N THR A 140 35.38 5.42 6.98
CA THR A 140 34.30 5.54 7.97
C THR A 140 34.34 4.36 8.93
N ASP A 141 34.16 4.59 10.23
CA ASP A 141 33.99 3.57 11.28
C ASP A 141 32.65 2.80 11.13
N MET A 142 32.39 2.23 9.94
CA MET A 142 31.28 1.31 9.76
C MET A 142 31.62 0.00 10.49
N PRO A 143 30.64 -0.60 11.20
CA PRO A 143 30.87 -1.85 11.89
C PRO A 143 31.33 -2.93 10.89
N PRO A 144 32.31 -3.77 11.27
CA PRO A 144 32.71 -4.89 10.43
C PRO A 144 31.55 -5.89 10.26
N GLU A 145 31.48 -6.52 9.08
CA GLU A 145 30.50 -7.56 8.73
C GLU A 145 30.45 -8.74 9.70
#